data_AF-A0A8J1U970-F1
#
_entry.id   AF-A0A8J1U970-F1
#
_cell.length_a   1.000
_cell.length_b   1.000
_cell.length_c   1.000
_cell.angle_alpha   90.00
_cell.angle_beta   90.00
_cell.angle_gamma   90.00
#
_symmetry.space_group_name_H-M   'P 1'
#
loop_
_entity.id
_entity.type
_entity.pdbx_description
1 polymer ?
#
loop_
_entity_poly.entity_id
_entity_poly.type
_entity_poly.pdbx_seq_one_letter_code
_entity_poly.pdbx_strand_id
1 'polypeptide(L)'
;MPSLTPPLLVKTKYVKISKYFVPPLWKTFKDRPPVLKNNVSAKKEKSKVAPCVEEMSLMFSCWKNHDFETKRCQKEIEAFNKCYSEANLIQKEKLELEAKGLIGTKGKATSKQINSLLAKYPTPTS
;
A
#
# COMPACT_ATOMS: atom_id res chain seq x y z
N MET A 1 -24.58 -35.09 26.71
CA MET A 1 -23.20 -34.73 27.11
C MET A 1 -22.57 -33.94 25.97
N PRO A 2 -21.82 -32.87 26.29
CA PRO A 2 -21.48 -31.78 25.37
C PRO A 2 -20.17 -32.03 24.61
N SER A 3 -19.99 -31.38 23.48
CA SER A 3 -18.64 -30.94 23.07
C SER A 3 -18.70 -29.53 22.49
N LEU A 4 -18.37 -28.58 23.37
CA LEU A 4 -17.95 -27.24 23.00
C LEU A 4 -16.54 -27.34 22.43
N THR A 5 -16.33 -26.97 21.16
CA THR A 5 -15.01 -26.56 20.67
C THR A 5 -14.93 -25.03 20.74
N PRO A 6 -14.21 -24.46 21.72
CA PRO A 6 -14.04 -23.02 21.81
C PRO A 6 -13.13 -22.50 20.68
N PRO A 7 -13.47 -21.37 20.04
CA PRO A 7 -12.55 -20.69 19.16
C PRO A 7 -11.49 -19.93 19.96
N LEU A 8 -10.27 -20.01 19.46
CA LEU A 8 -9.24 -18.96 19.44
C LEU A 8 -8.59 -18.58 20.78
N LEU A 9 -7.46 -19.24 21.06
CA LEU A 9 -6.39 -18.63 21.84
C LEU A 9 -5.67 -17.57 21.02
N VAL A 10 -5.83 -16.29 21.38
CA VAL A 10 -4.74 -15.31 21.24
C VAL A 10 -4.62 -14.56 22.55
N LYS A 11 -3.76 -15.07 23.45
CA LYS A 11 -3.32 -14.33 24.63
C LYS A 11 -2.25 -13.33 24.20
N THR A 12 -2.62 -12.06 24.06
CA THR A 12 -1.64 -10.96 24.13
C THR A 12 -1.89 -10.19 25.42
N LYS A 13 -1.10 -10.50 26.46
CA LYS A 13 -0.98 -9.66 27.65
C LYS A 13 -0.20 -8.41 27.27
N TYR A 14 -0.74 -7.22 27.53
CA TYR A 14 0.06 -6.01 27.59
C TYR A 14 -0.39 -5.07 28.71
N VAL A 15 0.64 -4.37 29.24
CA VAL A 15 0.70 -3.16 30.07
C VAL A 15 0.91 -3.34 31.59
N LYS A 16 2.00 -2.74 32.15
CA LYS A 16 2.09 -2.32 33.56
C LYS A 16 2.21 -0.79 33.62
N ILE A 17 1.08 -0.15 33.90
CA ILE A 17 0.92 1.29 34.19
C ILE A 17 1.36 1.56 35.64
N SER A 18 2.08 2.66 35.91
CA SER A 18 2.28 3.16 37.27
C SER A 18 0.92 3.49 37.90
N LYS A 19 0.66 2.98 39.10
CA LYS A 19 -0.67 2.89 39.74
C LYS A 19 -1.44 4.20 39.93
N TYR A 20 -0.87 5.38 39.70
CA TYR A 20 -1.43 6.64 40.23
C TYR A 20 -1.45 7.87 39.31
N PHE A 21 -1.07 7.78 38.03
CA PHE A 21 -1.24 8.91 37.10
C PHE A 21 -2.44 8.66 36.19
N VAL A 22 -3.58 9.30 36.51
CA VAL A 22 -4.83 9.19 35.74
C VAL A 22 -5.04 10.49 34.96
N PRO A 23 -4.78 10.51 33.64
CA PRO A 23 -5.08 11.68 32.82
C PRO A 23 -6.60 11.90 32.69
N PRO A 24 -7.08 13.15 32.52
CA PRO A 24 -8.51 13.46 32.44
C PRO A 24 -9.21 12.84 31.22
N LEU A 25 -10.51 12.55 31.39
CA LEU A 25 -11.35 11.60 30.65
C LEU A 25 -11.50 11.73 29.11
N TRP A 26 -10.97 12.77 28.46
CA TRP A 26 -11.21 13.05 27.04
C TRP A 26 -9.97 12.92 26.14
N LYS A 27 -8.79 12.56 26.69
CA LYS A 27 -7.53 12.85 25.99
C LYS A 27 -6.42 11.80 25.94
N THR A 28 -6.70 10.50 26.11
CA THR A 28 -5.66 9.47 25.81
C THR A 28 -6.15 8.46 24.77
N PHE A 29 -6.05 8.88 23.52
CA PHE A 29 -6.09 8.00 22.37
C PHE A 29 -4.92 7.02 22.44
N LYS A 30 -5.22 5.77 22.85
CA LYS A 30 -4.84 4.51 22.18
C LYS A 30 -4.33 3.45 23.16
N ASP A 31 -5.02 2.30 23.18
CA ASP A 31 -4.80 1.08 23.99
C ASP A 31 -3.50 0.32 23.71
N ARG A 32 -2.43 1.01 23.25
CA ARG A 32 -1.14 0.39 22.97
C ARG A 32 -0.10 0.92 23.94
N PRO A 33 0.70 0.03 24.56
CA PRO A 33 1.86 0.48 25.34
C PRO A 33 2.77 1.34 24.44
N PRO A 34 3.43 2.37 24.98
CA PRO A 34 4.35 3.25 24.25
C PRO A 34 5.69 2.55 23.98
N VAL A 35 5.64 1.37 23.37
CA VAL A 35 6.80 0.56 23.02
C VAL A 35 6.90 0.44 21.50
N LEU A 36 8.12 0.49 20.98
CA LEU A 36 8.37 0.34 19.57
C LEU A 36 8.18 -1.13 19.16
N LYS A 37 7.62 -1.35 17.97
CA LYS A 37 7.52 -2.70 17.37
C LYS A 37 8.76 -2.98 16.52
N ASN A 38 9.15 -4.25 16.42
CA ASN A 38 10.25 -4.70 15.56
C ASN A 38 9.93 -4.70 14.05
N ASN A 39 8.83 -4.07 13.62
CA ASN A 39 8.41 -4.03 12.23
C ASN A 39 7.63 -2.74 11.95
N VAL A 40 7.87 -2.15 10.79
CA VAL A 40 7.13 -1.03 10.21
C VAL A 40 6.20 -1.50 9.10
N SER A 41 4.98 -0.97 9.09
CA SER A 41 4.01 -1.24 8.04
C SER A 41 4.53 -0.79 6.68
N ALA A 42 4.33 -1.61 5.66
CA ALA A 42 4.57 -1.22 4.28
C ALA A 42 3.66 -0.04 3.90
N LYS A 43 4.26 1.00 3.31
CA LYS A 43 3.52 2.10 2.69
C LYS A 43 3.23 1.71 1.24
N LYS A 44 1.95 1.74 0.84
CA LYS A 44 1.56 1.65 -0.57
C LYS A 44 1.47 3.06 -1.13
N GLU A 45 2.33 3.39 -2.09
CA GLU A 45 2.24 4.66 -2.80
C GLU A 45 1.32 4.48 -4.00
N LYS A 46 0.10 5.01 -3.90
CA LYS A 46 -0.83 5.06 -5.02
C LYS A 46 -0.48 6.29 -5.87
N SER A 47 -0.25 6.10 -7.16
CA SER A 47 -0.23 7.23 -8.10
C SER A 47 -1.61 7.90 -8.07
N LYS A 48 -1.63 9.24 -8.04
CA LYS A 48 -2.88 10.00 -8.05
C LYS A 48 -3.51 10.09 -9.45
N VAL A 49 -2.74 9.77 -10.49
CA VAL A 49 -3.12 9.93 -11.89
C VAL A 49 -3.13 8.55 -12.55
N ALA A 50 -4.21 8.25 -13.27
CA ALA A 50 -4.29 7.05 -14.10
C ALA A 50 -3.38 7.23 -15.34
N PRO A 51 -2.67 6.17 -15.76
CA PRO A 51 -1.87 6.25 -16.99
C PRO A 51 -2.77 6.38 -18.22
N CYS A 52 -2.26 7.01 -19.29
CA CYS A 52 -2.88 7.06 -20.62
C CYS A 52 -4.22 7.80 -20.73
N VAL A 53 -4.52 8.74 -19.82
CA VAL A 53 -5.77 9.52 -19.84
C VAL A 53 -5.87 10.40 -21.09
N GLU A 54 -4.75 10.90 -21.59
CA GLU A 54 -4.69 11.73 -22.80
C GLU A 54 -5.12 10.92 -24.04
N GLU A 55 -4.50 9.76 -24.26
CA GLU A 55 -4.83 8.86 -25.38
C GLU A 55 -6.28 8.35 -25.30
N MET A 56 -6.78 8.05 -24.09
CA MET A 56 -8.20 7.70 -23.91
C MET A 56 -9.11 8.84 -24.36
N SER A 57 -8.76 10.08 -24.04
CA SER A 57 -9.58 11.25 -24.39
C SER A 57 -9.64 11.46 -25.92
N LEU A 58 -8.53 11.23 -26.63
CA LEU A 58 -8.47 11.29 -28.09
C LEU A 58 -9.30 10.19 -28.75
N MET A 59 -9.18 8.95 -28.26
CA MET A 59 -9.95 7.81 -28.75
C MET A 59 -11.46 8.02 -28.54
N PHE A 60 -11.89 8.49 -27.37
CA PHE A 60 -13.30 8.81 -27.12
C PHE A 60 -13.83 9.96 -27.97
N SER A 61 -12.98 10.95 -28.26
CA SER A 61 -13.35 12.05 -29.15
C SER A 61 -13.59 11.58 -30.59
N CYS A 62 -12.74 10.67 -31.09
CA CYS A 62 -12.95 10.05 -32.39
C CYS A 62 -14.24 9.23 -32.43
N TRP A 63 -14.48 8.39 -31.42
CA TRP A 63 -15.71 7.59 -31.34
C TRP A 63 -16.97 8.44 -31.33
N LYS A 64 -16.97 9.57 -30.62
CA LYS A 64 -18.10 10.50 -30.58
C LYS A 64 -18.47 11.06 -31.96
N ASN A 65 -17.48 11.27 -32.83
CA ASN A 65 -17.69 11.85 -34.17
C ASN A 65 -18.09 10.82 -35.23
N HIS A 66 -17.90 9.54 -34.95
CA HIS A 66 -18.06 8.44 -35.92
C HIS A 66 -18.97 7.31 -35.41
N ASP A 67 -19.93 7.64 -34.54
CA ASP A 67 -20.90 6.68 -33.97
C ASP A 67 -20.24 5.41 -33.40
N PHE A 68 -19.08 5.56 -32.77
CA PHE A 68 -18.29 4.47 -32.18
C PHE A 68 -17.80 3.42 -33.19
N GLU A 69 -17.70 3.75 -34.48
CA GLU A 69 -17.16 2.85 -35.49
C GLU A 69 -15.65 2.64 -35.31
N THR A 70 -15.24 1.46 -34.85
CA THR A 70 -13.85 1.11 -34.52
C THR A 70 -12.90 1.25 -35.72
N LYS A 71 -13.38 1.00 -36.94
CA LYS A 71 -12.57 1.05 -38.18
C LYS A 71 -12.12 2.47 -38.51
N ARG A 72 -12.92 3.48 -38.17
CA ARG A 72 -12.61 4.91 -38.42
C ARG A 72 -11.56 5.44 -37.46
N CYS A 73 -11.55 4.93 -36.23
CA CYS A 73 -10.72 5.40 -35.11
C CYS A 73 -9.53 4.48 -34.80
N GLN A 74 -9.08 3.71 -35.79
CA GLN A 74 -8.05 2.70 -35.57
C GLN A 74 -6.71 3.30 -35.16
N LYS A 75 -6.38 4.52 -35.63
CA LYS A 75 -5.15 5.23 -35.26
C LYS A 75 -5.12 5.57 -33.77
N GLU A 76 -6.22 6.09 -33.24
CA GLU A 76 -6.37 6.48 -31.84
C GLU A 76 -6.39 5.25 -30.93
N ILE A 77 -6.96 4.13 -31.40
CA ILE A 77 -6.95 2.85 -30.69
C ILE A 77 -5.54 2.27 -30.61
N GLU A 78 -4.78 2.30 -31.70
CA GLU A 78 -3.39 1.84 -31.73
C GLU A 78 -2.50 2.67 -30.80
N ALA A 79 -2.69 4.00 -30.79
CA ALA A 79 -1.99 4.91 -29.88
C ALA A 79 -2.30 4.61 -28.40
N PHE A 80 -3.58 4.44 -28.06
CA PHE A 80 -4.00 4.06 -26.71
C PHE A 80 -3.40 2.71 -26.27
N ASN A 81 -3.48 1.69 -27.13
CA ASN A 81 -2.94 0.36 -26.82
C ASN A 81 -1.43 0.38 -26.60
N LYS A 82 -0.70 1.18 -27.38
CA LYS A 82 0.73 1.38 -27.19
C LYS A 82 1.02 1.97 -25.81
N CYS A 83 0.38 3.08 -25.46
CA CYS A 83 0.55 3.68 -24.13
C CYS A 83 0.19 2.69 -23.02
N TYR A 84 -0.92 1.95 -23.17
CA TYR A 84 -1.36 0.97 -22.18
C TYR A 84 -0.34 -0.16 -21.99
N SER A 85 0.27 -0.65 -23.07
CA SER A 85 1.29 -1.68 -23.00
C SER A 85 2.54 -1.20 -22.23
N GLU A 86 3.02 0.01 -22.54
CA GLU A 86 4.18 0.62 -21.89
C GLU A 86 3.90 0.89 -20.41
N ALA A 87 2.72 1.44 -20.08
CA ALA A 87 2.31 1.69 -18.70
C ALA A 87 2.24 0.40 -17.87
N ASN A 88 1.76 -0.70 -18.48
CA ASN A 88 1.73 -2.00 -17.80
C ASN A 88 3.12 -2.57 -17.54
N LEU A 89 4.06 -2.42 -18.47
CA LEU A 89 5.44 -2.85 -18.28
C LEU A 89 6.10 -2.07 -17.14
N ILE A 90 6.00 -0.74 -17.17
CA ILE A 90 6.53 0.13 -16.10
C ILE A 90 5.93 -0.23 -14.74
N GLN A 91 4.61 -0.50 -14.70
CA GLN A 91 3.94 -0.89 -13.46
C GLN A 91 4.46 -2.23 -12.92
N LYS A 92 4.67 -3.23 -13.79
CA LYS A 92 5.24 -4.52 -13.40
C LYS A 92 6.67 -4.37 -12.87
N GLU A 93 7.52 -3.66 -13.60
CA GLU A 93 8.90 -3.38 -13.19
C GLU A 93 8.96 -2.67 -11.85
N LYS A 94 8.10 -1.66 -11.64
CA LYS A 94 7.99 -0.96 -10.36
C LYS A 94 7.62 -1.90 -9.22
N LEU A 95 6.62 -2.77 -9.43
CA LEU A 95 6.21 -3.75 -8.42
C LEU A 95 7.33 -4.74 -8.09
N GLU A 96 8.10 -5.19 -9.08
CA GLU A 96 9.24 -6.08 -8.87
C GLU A 96 10.37 -5.39 -8.09
N LEU A 97 10.67 -4.14 -8.42
CA LEU A 97 11.69 -3.36 -7.74
C LEU A 97 11.27 -2.98 -6.31
N GLU A 98 10.00 -2.68 -6.09
CA GLU A 98 9.40 -2.53 -4.75
C GLU A 98 9.45 -3.85 -3.96
N ALA A 99 9.21 -4.98 -4.63
CA ALA A 99 9.33 -6.30 -4.02
C ALA A 99 10.78 -6.62 -3.62
N LYS A 100 11.76 -6.21 -4.42
CA LYS A 100 13.18 -6.31 -4.05
C LYS A 100 13.61 -5.27 -2.99
N GLY A 101 12.77 -4.28 -2.71
CA GLY A 101 13.03 -3.23 -1.72
C GLY A 101 14.07 -2.20 -2.17
N LEU A 102 14.40 -2.18 -3.47
CA LEU A 102 15.46 -1.36 -4.08
C LEU A 102 15.01 0.08 -4.34
N ILE A 103 13.71 0.32 -4.49
CA ILE A 103 13.15 1.66 -4.68
C ILE A 103 12.63 2.19 -3.33
N GLY A 104 13.40 3.10 -2.74
CA GLY A 104 12.93 3.96 -1.65
C GLY A 104 12.29 5.24 -2.21
N THR A 105 11.31 5.80 -1.50
CA THR A 105 10.78 7.14 -1.83
C THR A 105 11.85 8.19 -1.52
N LYS A 106 12.09 9.16 -2.42
CA LYS A 106 13.04 10.30 -2.30
C LYS A 106 13.53 10.57 -0.86
N GLY A 107 14.69 10.00 -0.51
CA GLY A 107 15.37 10.22 0.79
C GLY A 107 14.92 9.33 1.97
N LYS A 108 14.05 8.34 1.77
CA LYS A 108 13.59 7.41 2.81
C LYS A 108 13.84 5.96 2.41
N ALA A 109 14.32 5.16 3.37
CA ALA A 109 14.49 3.73 3.21
C ALA A 109 13.15 3.00 3.04
N THR A 110 13.17 1.91 2.28
CA THR A 110 11.98 1.07 2.06
C THR A 110 11.62 0.32 3.34
N SER A 111 10.32 0.10 3.58
CA SER A 111 9.85 -0.70 4.74
C SER A 111 10.57 -2.05 4.87
N LYS A 112 10.88 -2.72 3.75
CA LYS A 112 11.67 -3.97 3.72
C LYS A 112 13.08 -3.79 4.26
N GLN A 113 13.76 -2.72 3.87
CA GLN A 113 15.12 -2.42 4.35
C GLN A 113 15.10 -2.13 5.85
N ILE A 114 14.14 -1.32 6.31
CA ILE A 114 13.97 -1.01 7.73
C ILE A 114 13.62 -2.27 8.53
N ASN A 115 12.71 -3.10 8.04
CA ASN A 115 12.34 -4.36 8.70
C ASN A 115 13.50 -5.35 8.76
N SER A 116 14.33 -5.41 7.72
CA SER A 116 15.56 -6.22 7.77
C SER A 116 16.53 -5.71 8.82
N LEU A 117 16.63 -4.39 9.03
CA LEU A 117 17.45 -3.80 10.07
C LEU A 117 16.90 -4.06 11.48
N LEU A 118 15.60 -3.85 11.68
CA LEU A 118 14.92 -4.11 12.97
C LEU A 118 14.92 -5.59 13.36
N ALA A 119 14.98 -6.50 12.38
CA ALA A 119 15.15 -7.93 12.63
C ALA A 119 16.53 -8.27 13.19
N LYS A 120 17.58 -7.56 12.77
CA LYS A 120 18.95 -7.74 13.30
C LYS A 120 19.11 -7.13 14.69
N TYR A 121 18.43 -6.01 14.96
CA TYR A 121 18.51 -5.27 16.21
C TYR A 121 17.11 -5.11 16.83
N PRO A 122 16.57 -6.16 17.47
CA PRO A 122 15.25 -6.10 18.07
C PRO A 122 15.25 -5.17 19.29
N THR A 123 14.12 -4.48 19.51
CA THR A 123 13.94 -3.62 20.68
C THR A 123 13.84 -4.47 21.94
N PRO A 124 14.50 -4.09 23.05
CA PRO A 124 14.37 -4.81 24.30
C PRO A 124 12.92 -4.73 24.81
N THR A 125 12.35 -5.87 25.20
CA THR A 125 11.02 -5.93 25.78
C THR A 125 11.08 -5.42 27.23
N SER A 126 10.50 -4.25 27.48
CA SER A 126 10.24 -3.69 28.81
C SER A 126 9.20 -4.49 29.59
#